data_AF-A0A1A9J8Q9-F1
#
_entry.id   AF-A0A1A9J8Q9-F1
#
_cell.length_a   1.000
_cell.length_b   1.000
_cell.length_c   1.000
_cell.angle_alpha   90.00
_cell.angle_beta   90.00
_cell.angle_gamma   90.00
#
_symmetry.space_group_name_H-M   'P 1'
#
loop_
_entity.id
_entity.type
_entity.pdbx_description
1 polymer ?
#
loop_
_entity_poly.entity_id
_entity_poly.type
_entity_poly.pdbx_seq_one_letter_code
_entity_poly.pdbx_strand_id
1 'polypeptide(L)'
;MAALALTAAATLAAASPGAAAARPQTGAPPTGAPQGAPPVPLRVATYDIHAGAGEDGVLDLDRTARAIGALHADVIGLQEVDVRRGERSAYTDEARELARRLRMRVFFAPLYDLPAGPGHAARRRFGVAVLSRLPLVSAGNHTVPAADVGPKVLVGDFNAEPGAPELARLWGPLADAAPQGGKTCPAGAPDRRIDVVAVSPKVAVAGVREAVTTASDHRPVVAGLLVRRPRP
;
A
#
# COMPACT_ATOMS: atom_id res chain seq x y z
N MET A 1 -12.69 -9.93 7.70
CA MET A 1 -11.36 -9.36 8.00
C MET A 1 -10.39 -9.75 6.89
N ALA A 2 -10.36 -8.99 5.79
CA ALA A 2 -9.46 -9.24 4.66
C ALA A 2 -8.25 -8.30 4.78
N ALA A 3 -7.26 -8.66 5.60
CA ALA A 3 -5.96 -8.00 5.56
C ALA A 3 -5.13 -8.67 4.46
N LEU A 4 -4.70 -7.93 3.44
CA LEU A 4 -3.77 -8.43 2.42
C LEU A 4 -2.35 -8.04 2.81
N ALA A 5 -1.51 -9.02 3.18
CA ALA A 5 -0.07 -8.78 3.29
C ALA A 5 0.51 -8.65 1.89
N LEU A 6 0.77 -7.41 1.47
CA LEU A 6 1.49 -7.17 0.23
C LEU A 6 3.00 -7.32 0.49
N THR A 7 3.58 -8.42 0.02
CA THR A 7 5.05 -8.57 0.00
C THR A 7 5.60 -7.86 -1.24
N ALA A 8 5.81 -6.54 -1.15
CA ALA A 8 6.59 -5.83 -2.17
C ALA A 8 8.08 -6.01 -1.91
N ALA A 9 8.69 -7.04 -2.51
CA ALA A 9 10.14 -7.15 -2.58
C ALA A 9 10.66 -6.22 -3.71
N ALA A 10 11.04 -4.99 -3.36
CA ALA A 10 11.73 -4.10 -4.30
C ALA A 10 13.23 -4.44 -4.33
N THR A 11 13.67 -5.25 -5.28
CA THR A 11 15.10 -5.37 -5.62
C THR A 11 15.54 -4.15 -6.43
N LEU A 12 16.09 -3.15 -5.73
CA LEU A 12 16.81 -2.05 -6.38
C LEU A 12 18.22 -2.54 -6.77
N ALA A 13 18.38 -3.04 -7.98
CA ALA A 13 19.70 -3.34 -8.55
C ALA A 13 20.46 -2.02 -8.79
N ALA A 14 21.59 -1.83 -8.11
CA ALA A 14 22.56 -0.80 -8.45
C ALA A 14 23.60 -1.43 -9.37
N ALA A 15 23.73 -0.92 -10.60
CA ALA A 15 24.80 -1.30 -11.49
C ALA A 15 26.04 -0.44 -11.23
N SER A 16 27.20 -1.08 -10.99
CA SER A 16 28.58 -0.61 -11.26
C SER A 16 29.58 -1.65 -10.72
N PRO A 17 30.80 -1.84 -11.29
CA PRO A 17 31.69 -0.73 -11.69
C PRO A 17 32.58 -0.92 -12.93
N GLY A 18 32.99 0.21 -13.52
CA GLY A 18 34.25 0.34 -14.26
C GLY A 18 35.40 0.67 -13.30
N ALA A 19 36.49 -0.10 -13.39
CA ALA A 19 37.64 -0.05 -12.50
C ALA A 19 38.71 0.97 -12.93
N ALA A 20 39.43 1.56 -11.96
CA ALA A 20 40.85 1.89 -12.11
C ALA A 20 41.57 2.07 -10.75
N ALA A 21 42.60 1.22 -10.58
CA ALA A 21 43.90 1.33 -9.89
C ALA A 21 44.11 2.05 -8.52
N ALA A 22 44.92 1.38 -7.70
CA ALA A 22 45.24 1.61 -6.28
C ALA A 22 46.47 2.49 -5.99
N ARG A 23 46.65 2.88 -4.71
CA ARG A 23 47.93 2.89 -3.96
C ARG A 23 47.71 2.96 -2.42
N PRO A 24 48.70 2.60 -1.58
CA PRO A 24 48.48 2.14 -0.20
C PRO A 24 48.67 3.25 0.86
N GLN A 25 47.95 3.15 1.99
CA GLN A 25 48.30 3.85 3.22
C GLN A 25 48.13 2.96 4.46
N THR A 26 49.17 2.99 5.28
CA THR A 26 49.37 2.36 6.58
C THR A 26 48.77 3.20 7.71
N GLY A 27 48.10 2.57 8.68
CA GLY A 27 48.02 3.04 10.08
C GLY A 27 46.70 3.65 10.56
N ALA A 28 45.96 2.89 11.39
CA ALA A 28 45.14 3.27 12.55
C ALA A 28 44.19 2.09 12.91
N PRO A 29 43.84 1.86 14.20
CA PRO A 29 42.96 0.75 14.59
C PRO A 29 41.53 0.98 14.06
N PRO A 30 40.78 -0.08 13.72
CA PRO A 30 39.47 0.08 13.10
C PRO A 30 38.46 0.60 14.11
N THR A 31 38.14 1.89 14.03
CA THR A 31 36.90 2.46 14.57
C THR A 31 35.90 2.51 13.44
N GLY A 32 34.99 1.54 13.42
CA GLY A 32 33.93 1.51 12.42
C GLY A 32 33.25 0.16 12.39
N ALA A 33 32.16 0.01 13.17
CA ALA A 33 31.17 -1.00 12.85
C ALA A 33 30.74 -0.85 11.38
N PRO A 34 30.49 -1.94 10.63
CA PRO A 34 30.13 -1.83 9.22
C PRO A 34 28.79 -1.09 9.10
N GLN A 35 28.85 0.15 8.62
CA GLN A 35 27.66 0.93 8.27
C GLN A 35 27.01 0.24 7.07
N GLY A 36 25.89 -0.46 7.33
CA GLY A 36 25.09 -1.08 6.28
C GLY A 36 24.58 -0.02 5.29
N ALA A 37 24.18 -0.47 4.09
CA ALA A 37 23.66 0.41 3.05
C ALA A 37 22.58 1.37 3.60
N PRO A 38 22.56 2.64 3.13
CA PRO A 38 21.61 3.62 3.62
C PRO A 38 20.16 3.16 3.39
N PRO A 39 19.23 3.48 4.31
CA PRO A 39 17.81 3.17 4.11
C PRO A 39 17.27 3.81 2.82
N VAL A 40 16.37 3.10 2.16
CA VAL A 40 15.67 3.61 0.98
C VAL A 40 14.37 4.29 1.42
N PRO A 41 14.15 5.58 1.09
CA PRO A 41 12.88 6.24 1.35
C PRO A 41 11.78 5.68 0.45
N LEU A 42 10.60 5.44 1.03
CA LEU A 42 9.43 4.93 0.34
C LEU A 42 8.17 5.61 0.88
N ARG A 43 7.30 6.11 0.00
CA ARG A 43 5.98 6.61 0.41
C ARG A 43 4.92 5.57 0.10
N VAL A 44 4.26 5.08 1.14
CA VAL A 44 3.18 4.10 1.03
C VAL A 44 1.87 4.76 1.42
N ALA A 45 0.81 4.50 0.66
CA ALA A 45 -0.53 4.94 1.01
C ALA A 45 -1.51 3.78 1.09
N THR A 46 -2.57 3.95 1.87
CA THR A 46 -3.78 3.13 1.81
C THR A 46 -4.97 4.01 1.50
N TYR A 47 -5.91 3.48 0.72
CA TYR A 47 -7.13 4.19 0.39
C TYR A 47 -8.26 3.23 0.04
N ASP A 48 -9.32 3.24 0.83
CA ASP A 48 -10.60 2.71 0.40
C ASP A 48 -11.23 3.65 -0.63
N ILE A 49 -11.51 3.13 -1.84
CA ILE A 49 -12.03 3.95 -2.95
C ILE A 49 -13.53 3.84 -3.12
N HIS A 50 -14.24 3.09 -2.27
CA HIS A 50 -15.70 2.95 -2.30
C HIS A 50 -16.23 2.64 -3.71
N ALA A 51 -15.59 1.71 -4.42
CA ALA A 51 -15.88 1.38 -5.83
C ALA A 51 -15.96 2.62 -6.75
N GLY A 52 -15.01 3.55 -6.58
CA GLY A 52 -14.90 4.79 -7.35
C GLY A 52 -15.95 5.85 -7.02
N ALA A 53 -16.82 5.61 -6.04
CA ALA A 53 -17.77 6.59 -5.56
C ALA A 53 -17.11 7.59 -4.59
N GLY A 54 -17.55 8.84 -4.63
CA GLY A 54 -17.23 9.80 -3.56
C GLY A 54 -18.13 9.59 -2.35
N GLU A 55 -17.92 10.42 -1.32
CA GLU A 55 -18.85 10.48 -0.18
C GLU A 55 -20.26 10.92 -0.61
N ASP A 56 -20.39 11.56 -1.77
CA ASP A 56 -21.66 11.89 -2.43
C ASP A 56 -22.34 10.70 -3.12
N GLY A 57 -21.73 9.51 -3.11
CA GLY A 57 -22.24 8.30 -3.75
C GLY A 57 -22.13 8.30 -5.28
N VAL A 58 -21.45 9.28 -5.88
CA VAL A 58 -21.33 9.41 -7.33
C VAL A 58 -20.03 8.78 -7.81
N LEU A 59 -20.13 7.87 -8.78
CA LEU A 59 -18.98 7.28 -9.47
C LEU A 59 -18.22 8.36 -10.27
N ASP A 60 -16.98 8.63 -9.88
CA ASP A 60 -16.06 9.52 -10.62
C ASP A 60 -14.61 9.06 -10.44
N LEU A 61 -14.15 8.18 -11.33
CA LEU A 61 -12.78 7.68 -11.31
C LEU A 61 -11.73 8.77 -11.61
N ASP A 62 -12.10 9.89 -12.23
CA ASP A 62 -11.14 10.98 -12.47
C ASP A 62 -10.91 11.78 -11.19
N ARG A 63 -11.96 11.98 -10.39
CA ARG A 63 -11.85 12.46 -9.02
C ARG A 63 -11.02 11.51 -8.16
N THR A 64 -11.28 10.21 -8.21
CA THR A 64 -10.48 9.20 -7.49
C THR A 64 -9.01 9.25 -7.92
N ALA A 65 -8.72 9.29 -9.22
CA ALA A 65 -7.35 9.38 -9.74
C ALA A 65 -6.64 10.68 -9.32
N ARG A 66 -7.32 11.83 -9.33
CA ARG A 66 -6.77 13.10 -8.82
C ARG A 66 -6.42 13.00 -7.34
N ALA A 67 -7.32 12.43 -6.52
CA ALA A 67 -7.09 12.23 -5.09
C ALA A 67 -5.87 11.32 -4.83
N ILE A 68 -5.77 10.19 -5.53
CA ILE A 68 -4.62 9.28 -5.42
C ILE A 68 -3.33 9.97 -5.90
N GLY A 69 -3.38 10.71 -7.01
CA GLY A 69 -2.23 11.43 -7.56
C GLY A 69 -1.65 12.47 -6.60
N ALA A 70 -2.51 13.18 -5.85
CA ALA A 70 -2.13 14.17 -4.85
C ALA A 70 -1.43 13.57 -3.61
N LEU A 71 -1.52 12.25 -3.41
CA LEU A 71 -0.81 11.58 -2.32
C LEU A 71 0.70 11.54 -2.56
N HIS A 72 1.13 11.60 -3.83
CA HIS A 72 2.51 11.44 -4.26
C HIS A 72 3.18 10.18 -3.68
N ALA A 73 2.42 9.08 -3.59
CA ALA A 73 2.87 7.80 -3.06
C ALA A 73 3.57 6.96 -4.15
N ASP A 74 4.53 6.14 -3.70
CA ASP A 74 5.25 5.19 -4.55
C ASP A 74 4.49 3.88 -4.70
N VAL A 75 3.83 3.45 -3.62
CA VAL A 75 3.00 2.25 -3.54
C VAL A 75 1.69 2.62 -2.85
N ILE A 76 0.56 2.19 -3.42
CA ILE A 76 -0.78 2.44 -2.86
C ILE A 76 -1.51 1.11 -2.75
N GLY A 77 -2.00 0.77 -1.56
CA GLY A 77 -3.00 -0.27 -1.36
C GLY A 77 -4.40 0.31 -1.47
N LEU A 78 -5.21 -0.26 -2.37
CA LEU A 78 -6.59 0.13 -2.60
C LEU A 78 -7.54 -0.94 -2.06
N GLN A 79 -8.59 -0.50 -1.36
CA GLN A 79 -9.71 -1.33 -0.91
C GLN A 79 -10.99 -0.97 -1.68
N GLU A 80 -11.98 -1.85 -1.60
CA GLU A 80 -13.25 -1.76 -2.33
C GLU A 80 -13.14 -1.50 -3.84
N VAL A 81 -12.25 -2.25 -4.50
CA VAL A 81 -12.03 -2.11 -5.94
C VAL A 81 -12.96 -3.03 -6.73
N ASP A 82 -13.79 -2.44 -7.58
CA ASP A 82 -14.64 -3.17 -8.52
C ASP A 82 -13.88 -3.54 -9.80
N VAL A 83 -14.04 -4.79 -10.23
CA VAL A 83 -13.63 -5.26 -11.56
C VAL A 83 -14.85 -5.87 -12.23
N ARG A 84 -15.55 -5.04 -13.00
CA ARG A 84 -16.72 -5.39 -13.80
C ARG A 84 -17.88 -5.93 -12.95
N ARG A 85 -18.01 -5.48 -11.69
CA ARG A 85 -18.92 -6.09 -10.72
C ARG A 85 -20.39 -5.84 -11.02
N GLY A 86 -20.73 -4.67 -11.53
CA GLY A 86 -22.11 -4.30 -11.84
C GLY A 86 -22.26 -2.82 -12.24
N GLU A 87 -23.50 -2.36 -12.25
CA GLU A 87 -23.88 -1.00 -12.67
C GLU A 87 -23.23 0.10 -11.82
N ARG A 88 -23.01 -0.14 -10.51
CA ARG A 88 -22.41 0.85 -9.59
C ARG A 88 -21.05 1.38 -10.05
N SER A 89 -20.26 0.54 -10.72
CA SER A 89 -18.95 0.86 -11.29
C SER A 89 -19.00 0.98 -12.82
N ALA A 90 -20.20 1.04 -13.40
CA ALA A 90 -20.43 0.97 -14.85
C ALA A 90 -19.72 -0.22 -15.52
N TYR A 91 -19.61 -1.35 -14.80
CA TYR A 91 -18.85 -2.52 -15.20
C TYR A 91 -17.37 -2.24 -15.54
N THR A 92 -16.78 -1.21 -14.94
CA THR A 92 -15.38 -0.82 -15.16
C THR A 92 -14.40 -1.79 -14.47
N ASP A 93 -13.22 -1.96 -15.06
CA ASP A 93 -12.06 -2.55 -14.40
C ASP A 93 -11.29 -1.41 -13.71
N GLU A 94 -11.71 -1.04 -12.50
CA GLU A 94 -11.21 0.17 -11.80
C GLU A 94 -9.72 0.06 -11.51
N ALA A 95 -9.26 -1.13 -11.14
CA ALA A 95 -7.85 -1.41 -10.90
C ALA A 95 -6.99 -1.02 -12.11
N ARG A 96 -7.36 -1.49 -13.31
CA ARG A 96 -6.62 -1.16 -14.54
C ARG A 96 -6.80 0.30 -14.95
N GLU A 97 -7.98 0.86 -14.78
CA GLU A 97 -8.26 2.23 -15.22
C GLU A 97 -7.52 3.26 -14.35
N LEU A 98 -7.51 3.08 -13.03
CA LEU A 98 -6.71 3.91 -12.12
C LEU A 98 -5.21 3.75 -12.40
N ALA A 99 -4.74 2.52 -12.63
CA ALA A 99 -3.35 2.26 -12.99
C ALA A 99 -2.93 3.00 -14.28
N ARG A 100 -3.80 2.98 -15.30
CA ARG A 100 -3.60 3.69 -16.57
C ARG A 100 -3.52 5.20 -16.37
N ARG A 101 -4.47 5.79 -15.63
CA ARG A 101 -4.52 7.24 -15.36
C ARG A 101 -3.31 7.73 -14.56
N LEU A 102 -2.88 6.93 -13.58
CA LEU A 102 -1.75 7.25 -12.68
C LEU A 102 -0.38 6.84 -13.25
N ARG A 103 -0.36 6.13 -14.39
CA ARG A 103 0.85 5.53 -14.99
C ARG A 103 1.60 4.62 -14.02
N MET A 104 0.84 3.83 -13.26
CA MET A 104 1.35 2.89 -12.28
C MET A 104 1.15 1.44 -12.75
N ARG A 105 1.95 0.54 -12.21
CA ARG A 105 1.73 -0.91 -12.34
C ARG A 105 0.63 -1.32 -11.37
N VAL A 106 -0.11 -2.36 -11.71
CA VAL A 106 -1.21 -2.85 -10.86
C VAL A 106 -1.15 -4.35 -10.65
N PHE A 107 -1.45 -4.76 -9.42
CA PHE A 107 -1.86 -6.11 -9.09
C PHE A 107 -3.24 -6.05 -8.42
N PHE A 108 -4.17 -6.87 -8.88
CA PHE A 108 -5.51 -6.99 -8.30
C PHE A 108 -5.68 -8.37 -7.66
N ALA A 109 -6.16 -8.39 -6.42
CA ALA A 109 -6.47 -9.61 -5.68
C ALA A 109 -7.97 -9.66 -5.37
N PRO A 110 -8.74 -10.56 -6.02
CA PRO A 110 -10.17 -10.69 -5.75
C PRO A 110 -10.41 -11.25 -4.35
N LEU A 111 -11.33 -10.62 -3.62
CA LEU A 111 -11.96 -11.16 -2.42
C LEU A 111 -13.25 -11.91 -2.79
N TYR A 112 -14.00 -11.38 -3.76
CA TYR A 112 -15.14 -12.06 -4.38
C TYR A 112 -14.86 -12.29 -5.87
N ASP A 113 -15.19 -13.50 -6.34
CA ASP A 113 -15.08 -13.87 -7.75
C ASP A 113 -16.38 -14.56 -8.21
N LEU A 114 -17.25 -13.79 -8.85
CA LEU A 114 -18.57 -14.22 -9.30
C LEU A 114 -18.56 -14.55 -10.79
N PRO A 115 -19.47 -15.43 -11.25
CA PRO A 115 -19.74 -15.62 -12.66
C PRO A 115 -20.09 -14.30 -13.36
N ALA A 116 -19.94 -14.31 -14.69
CA ALA A 116 -20.33 -13.20 -15.52
C ALA A 116 -21.83 -12.87 -15.33
N GLY A 117 -22.17 -11.58 -15.42
CA GLY A 117 -23.56 -11.13 -15.38
C GLY A 117 -24.28 -11.37 -16.71
N PRO A 118 -25.63 -11.29 -16.74
CA PRO A 118 -26.40 -11.36 -17.98
C PRO A 118 -25.86 -10.37 -19.02
N GLY A 119 -25.64 -10.82 -20.25
CA GLY A 119 -25.12 -9.97 -21.34
C GLY A 119 -23.61 -9.67 -21.28
N HIS A 120 -22.87 -10.21 -20.31
CA HIS A 120 -21.42 -10.02 -20.20
C HIS A 120 -20.67 -11.36 -20.29
N ALA A 121 -19.50 -11.36 -20.94
CA ALA A 121 -18.64 -12.54 -21.04
C ALA A 121 -17.59 -12.63 -19.91
N ALA A 122 -17.30 -11.51 -19.25
CA ALA A 122 -16.25 -11.42 -18.24
C ALA A 122 -16.76 -11.66 -16.83
N ARG A 123 -15.94 -12.32 -16.00
CA ARG A 123 -16.21 -12.54 -14.58
C ARG A 123 -16.31 -11.21 -13.82
N ARG A 124 -17.09 -11.22 -12.75
CA ARG A 124 -17.39 -10.05 -11.91
C ARG A 124 -16.65 -10.19 -10.59
N ARG A 125 -15.77 -9.25 -10.27
CA ARG A 125 -14.86 -9.36 -9.12
C ARG A 125 -14.88 -8.10 -8.27
N PHE A 126 -14.57 -8.29 -7.00
CA PHE A 126 -14.40 -7.24 -6.02
C PHE A 126 -13.24 -7.61 -5.10
N GLY A 127 -12.44 -6.64 -4.69
CA GLY A 127 -11.38 -6.92 -3.75
C GLY A 127 -10.44 -5.73 -3.58
N VAL A 128 -9.16 -6.05 -3.47
CA VAL A 128 -8.11 -5.07 -3.22
C VAL A 128 -7.18 -4.99 -4.42
N ALA A 129 -6.54 -3.84 -4.59
CA ALA A 129 -5.51 -3.66 -5.59
C ALA A 129 -4.28 -3.02 -4.98
N VAL A 130 -3.14 -3.21 -5.64
CA VAL A 130 -1.94 -2.44 -5.37
C VAL A 130 -1.49 -1.75 -6.62
N LEU A 131 -1.33 -0.42 -6.51
CA LEU A 131 -0.69 0.40 -7.51
C LEU A 131 0.76 0.67 -7.10
N SER A 132 1.69 0.54 -8.03
CA SER A 132 3.12 0.76 -7.76
C SER A 132 3.82 1.50 -8.90
N ARG A 133 4.58 2.55 -8.56
CA ARG A 133 5.52 3.20 -9.49
C ARG A 133 6.75 2.32 -9.73
N LEU A 134 7.10 1.50 -8.73
CA LEU A 134 8.22 0.58 -8.75
C LEU A 134 7.84 -0.75 -9.45
N PRO A 135 8.80 -1.48 -10.03
CA PRO A 135 8.55 -2.82 -10.57
C PRO A 135 7.94 -3.76 -9.51
N LEU A 136 6.92 -4.52 -9.91
CA LEU A 136 6.40 -5.63 -9.11
C LEU A 136 7.22 -6.88 -9.42
N VAL A 137 8.05 -7.30 -8.49
CA VAL A 137 8.92 -8.49 -8.64
C VAL A 137 8.16 -9.78 -8.37
N SER A 138 7.24 -9.74 -7.41
CA SER A 138 6.31 -10.82 -7.07
C SER A 138 5.02 -10.23 -6.55
N ALA A 139 3.89 -10.89 -6.84
CA ALA A 139 2.60 -10.53 -6.31
C ALA A 139 1.73 -11.78 -6.18
N GLY A 140 0.97 -11.87 -5.09
CA GLY A 140 0.13 -13.03 -4.79
C GLY A 140 -0.98 -12.67 -3.81
N ASN A 141 -2.02 -13.49 -3.79
CA ASN A 141 -3.08 -13.41 -2.79
C ASN A 141 -2.80 -14.48 -1.71
N HIS A 142 -2.69 -14.07 -0.46
CA HIS A 142 -2.30 -14.92 0.66
C HIS A 142 -3.18 -14.68 1.88
N THR A 143 -3.49 -15.74 2.62
CA THR A 143 -4.02 -15.63 3.99
C THR A 143 -2.89 -15.20 4.93
N VAL A 144 -3.08 -14.15 5.75
CA VAL A 144 -2.03 -13.60 6.64
C VAL A 144 -1.83 -14.46 7.89
N PRO A 145 -0.59 -14.73 8.37
CA PRO A 145 0.72 -14.50 7.77
C PRO A 145 1.50 -15.80 7.42
N ALA A 146 2.27 -15.72 6.34
CA ALA A 146 3.39 -16.62 6.04
C ALA A 146 4.66 -16.18 6.78
N ALA A 147 5.49 -17.17 7.15
CA ALA A 147 6.69 -17.07 8.00
C ALA A 147 7.90 -16.36 7.36
N ASP A 148 7.71 -15.21 6.72
CA ASP A 148 8.80 -14.43 6.12
C ASP A 148 9.32 -13.34 7.07
N VAL A 149 10.66 -13.24 7.18
CA VAL A 149 11.39 -12.36 8.10
C VAL A 149 11.84 -11.04 7.46
N GLY A 150 11.46 -10.76 6.21
CA GLY A 150 11.79 -9.52 5.50
C GLY A 150 11.10 -8.24 6.06
N PRO A 151 11.50 -7.04 5.60
CA PRO A 151 10.73 -5.82 5.83
C PRO A 151 9.31 -5.96 5.28
N LYS A 152 8.29 -5.59 6.07
CA LYS A 152 6.88 -5.71 5.69
C LYS A 152 6.15 -4.41 5.98
N VAL A 153 5.26 -4.06 5.09
CA VAL A 153 4.27 -3.00 5.26
C VAL A 153 2.92 -3.63 4.96
N LEU A 154 2.01 -3.56 5.91
CA LEU A 154 0.63 -3.98 5.76
C LEU A 154 -0.23 -2.72 5.75
N VAL A 155 -1.16 -2.62 4.81
CA VAL A 155 -2.03 -1.46 4.69
C VAL A 155 -3.46 -1.88 4.39
N GLY A 156 -4.43 -1.10 4.86
CA GLY A 156 -5.82 -1.28 4.47
C GLY A 156 -6.82 -0.61 5.39
N ASP A 157 -8.08 -0.60 4.94
CA ASP A 157 -9.24 -0.53 5.82
C ASP A 157 -9.41 -1.85 6.59
N PHE A 158 -9.31 -1.79 7.91
CA PHE A 158 -9.47 -2.93 8.81
C PHE A 158 -10.89 -3.08 9.34
N ASN A 159 -11.78 -2.12 9.07
CA ASN A 159 -13.13 -2.02 9.64
C ASN A 159 -13.18 -2.01 11.18
N ALA A 160 -12.05 -1.74 11.84
CA ALA A 160 -11.90 -1.76 13.29
C ALA A 160 -10.84 -0.76 13.73
N GLU A 161 -11.04 -0.14 14.89
CA GLU A 161 -10.00 0.72 15.47
C GLU A 161 -8.78 -0.11 15.86
N PRO A 162 -7.55 0.46 15.84
CA PRO A 162 -6.33 -0.28 16.17
C PRO A 162 -6.34 -0.98 17.54
N GLY A 163 -7.10 -0.44 18.51
CA GLY A 163 -7.27 -1.04 19.84
C GLY A 163 -8.27 -2.20 19.91
N ALA A 164 -8.97 -2.52 18.81
CA ALA A 164 -10.02 -3.53 18.80
C ALA A 164 -9.45 -4.96 18.97
N PRO A 165 -10.12 -5.86 19.73
CA PRO A 165 -9.62 -7.20 20.02
C PRO A 165 -9.32 -8.05 18.78
N GLU A 166 -10.08 -7.88 17.71
CA GLU A 166 -9.94 -8.59 16.44
C GLU A 166 -8.62 -8.27 15.71
N LEU A 167 -8.00 -7.11 16.01
CA LEU A 167 -6.70 -6.72 15.49
C LEU A 167 -5.54 -7.14 16.40
N ALA A 168 -5.80 -7.67 17.59
CA ALA A 168 -4.75 -8.00 18.57
C ALA A 168 -3.68 -8.95 18.01
N ARG A 169 -4.04 -9.91 17.13
CA ARG A 169 -3.10 -10.85 16.52
C ARG A 169 -2.17 -10.21 15.48
N LEU A 170 -2.52 -9.03 14.98
CA LEU A 170 -1.69 -8.26 14.06
C LEU A 170 -0.52 -7.61 14.78
N TRP A 171 -0.74 -7.22 16.03
CA TRP A 171 0.21 -6.49 16.86
C TRP A 171 1.25 -7.42 17.48
N GLY A 172 2.51 -6.99 17.49
CA GLY A 172 3.66 -7.81 17.87
C GLY A 172 4.61 -8.02 16.70
N PRO A 173 4.24 -8.79 15.66
CA PRO A 173 5.06 -8.89 14.44
C PRO A 173 5.03 -7.59 13.63
N LEU A 174 3.99 -6.78 13.79
CA LEU A 174 3.85 -5.44 13.21
C LEU A 174 3.55 -4.40 14.30
N ALA A 175 3.90 -3.16 14.01
CA ALA A 175 3.51 -1.98 14.77
C ALA A 175 2.69 -1.04 13.89
N ASP A 176 1.70 -0.37 14.48
CA ASP A 176 1.00 0.75 13.85
C ASP A 176 1.99 1.89 13.54
N ALA A 177 2.02 2.35 12.29
CA ALA A 177 2.90 3.44 11.86
C ALA A 177 2.44 4.81 12.38
N ALA A 178 1.18 4.95 12.81
CA ALA A 178 0.60 6.18 13.32
C ALA A 178 -0.29 5.92 14.55
N PRO A 179 0.26 5.51 15.71
CA PRO A 179 -0.54 5.21 16.89
C PRO A 179 -1.38 6.40 17.39
N GLN A 180 -0.99 7.63 17.04
CA GLN A 180 -1.72 8.88 17.31
C GLN A 180 -2.32 9.49 16.03
N GLY A 181 -2.53 8.66 15.00
CA GLY A 181 -3.06 9.07 13.71
C GLY A 181 -4.49 9.60 13.80
N GLY A 182 -4.87 10.40 12.81
CA GLY A 182 -6.20 10.98 12.69
C GLY A 182 -7.26 9.95 12.31
N LYS A 183 -8.52 10.37 12.47
CA LYS A 183 -9.70 9.61 12.03
C LYS A 183 -9.87 9.72 10.52
N THR A 184 -10.40 8.68 9.89
CA THR A 184 -10.41 8.51 8.43
C THR A 184 -11.79 8.29 7.84
N CYS A 185 -12.76 7.84 8.63
CA CYS A 185 -14.12 7.52 8.17
C CYS A 185 -15.17 8.08 9.15
N PRO A 186 -16.31 8.63 8.66
CA PRO A 186 -16.54 9.03 7.26
C PRO A 186 -15.68 10.23 6.86
N ALA A 187 -15.41 10.40 5.56
CA ALA A 187 -14.39 11.34 5.10
C ALA A 187 -14.70 12.81 5.40
N GLY A 188 -15.95 13.24 5.34
CA GLY A 188 -16.37 14.62 5.59
C GLY A 188 -16.36 14.99 7.07
N ALA A 189 -16.67 14.03 7.95
CA ALA A 189 -16.78 14.23 9.40
C ALA A 189 -16.24 12.99 10.14
N PRO A 190 -14.92 12.77 10.13
CA PRO A 190 -14.37 11.49 10.55
C PRO A 190 -14.51 11.29 12.06
N ASP A 191 -15.11 10.16 12.42
CA ASP A 191 -15.37 9.78 13.80
C ASP A 191 -14.62 8.51 14.22
N ARG A 192 -14.11 7.75 13.25
CA ARG A 192 -13.37 6.49 13.45
C ARG A 192 -12.06 6.48 12.67
N ARG A 193 -11.09 5.74 13.20
CA ARG A 193 -9.81 5.46 12.54
C ARG A 193 -9.74 3.97 12.20
N ILE A 194 -10.02 3.63 10.95
CA ILE A 194 -10.09 2.23 10.50
C ILE A 194 -9.13 1.93 9.34
N ASP A 195 -8.57 2.97 8.71
CA ASP A 195 -7.51 2.85 7.72
C ASP A 195 -6.14 2.90 8.41
N VAL A 196 -5.35 1.84 8.27
CA VAL A 196 -4.10 1.68 9.02
C VAL A 196 -2.95 1.33 8.10
N VAL A 197 -1.78 1.90 8.41
CA VAL A 197 -0.48 1.46 7.90
C VAL A 197 0.26 0.81 9.05
N ALA A 198 0.60 -0.47 8.92
CA ALA A 198 1.37 -1.23 9.90
C ALA A 198 2.72 -1.67 9.30
N VAL A 199 3.77 -1.65 10.11
CA VAL A 199 5.15 -1.89 9.67
C VAL A 199 5.83 -2.94 10.52
N SER A 200 6.69 -3.77 9.92
CA SER A 200 7.55 -4.67 10.69
C SER A 200 8.75 -3.92 11.29
N PRO A 201 9.44 -4.47 12.31
CA PRO A 201 10.56 -3.79 12.99
C PRO A 201 11.72 -3.36 12.09
N LYS A 202 11.81 -3.88 10.86
CA LYS A 202 12.85 -3.54 9.88
C LYS A 202 12.52 -2.30 9.03
N VAL A 203 11.38 -1.67 9.26
CA VAL A 203 10.92 -0.47 8.55
C VAL A 203 10.76 0.65 9.56
N ALA A 204 11.49 1.75 9.36
CA ALA A 204 11.34 2.94 10.20
C ALA A 204 10.31 3.89 9.59
N VAL A 205 9.52 4.55 10.43
CA VAL A 205 8.52 5.53 10.02
C VAL A 205 9.13 6.93 10.11
N ALA A 206 9.13 7.65 8.99
CA ALA A 206 9.61 9.03 8.91
C ALA A 206 8.49 10.06 9.15
N GLY A 207 7.23 9.66 8.93
CA GLY A 207 6.06 10.49 9.19
C GLY A 207 4.81 9.86 8.59
N VAL A 208 3.65 10.17 9.15
CA VAL A 208 2.35 9.74 8.64
C VAL A 208 1.42 10.94 8.59
N ARG A 209 0.57 10.99 7.57
CA ARG A 209 -0.49 11.98 7.43
C ARG A 209 -1.73 11.37 6.80
N GLU A 210 -2.89 11.84 7.21
CA GLU A 210 -4.16 11.64 6.51
C GLU A 210 -4.31 12.73 5.45
N ALA A 211 -4.79 12.40 4.25
CA ALA A 211 -5.14 13.42 3.26
C ALA A 211 -6.63 13.75 3.37
N VAL A 212 -6.95 15.03 3.56
CA VAL A 212 -8.35 15.48 3.57
C VAL A 212 -8.89 15.47 2.14
N THR A 213 -9.93 14.68 1.91
CA THR A 213 -10.63 14.54 0.62
C THR A 213 -12.01 13.93 0.89
N THR A 214 -12.95 14.13 -0.02
CA THR A 214 -14.27 13.46 -0.06
C THR A 214 -14.45 12.67 -1.37
N ALA A 215 -13.34 12.37 -2.05
CA ALA A 215 -13.29 11.55 -3.26
C ALA A 215 -13.60 10.05 -3.00
N SER A 216 -13.81 9.70 -1.74
CA SER A 216 -14.33 8.46 -1.17
C SER A 216 -15.00 8.85 0.16
N ASP A 217 -15.76 7.96 0.78
CA ASP A 217 -16.21 8.09 2.16
C ASP A 217 -15.12 7.74 3.19
N HIS A 218 -13.91 7.38 2.73
CA HIS A 218 -12.70 7.28 3.54
C HIS A 218 -11.68 8.38 3.19
N ARG A 219 -10.79 8.70 4.14
CA ARG A 219 -9.58 9.50 3.90
C ARG A 219 -8.37 8.57 3.73
N PRO A 220 -7.53 8.78 2.71
CA PRO A 220 -6.32 8.00 2.57
C PRO A 220 -5.28 8.35 3.64
N VAL A 221 -4.53 7.35 4.08
CA VAL A 221 -3.39 7.51 4.99
C VAL A 221 -2.10 7.32 4.20
N VAL A 222 -1.14 8.24 4.37
CA VAL A 222 0.15 8.23 3.69
C VAL A 222 1.27 8.16 4.72
N ALA A 223 2.11 7.13 4.63
CA ALA A 223 3.29 6.96 5.46
C ALA A 223 4.58 7.14 4.64
N GLY A 224 5.46 8.02 5.11
CA GLY A 224 6.86 8.06 4.70
C GLY A 224 7.65 7.03 5.49
N LEU A 225 8.32 6.11 4.80
CA LEU A 225 9.01 4.97 5.38
C LEU A 225 10.48 4.96 4.96
N LEU A 226 11.33 4.37 5.80
CA LEU A 226 12.73 4.10 5.52
C LEU A 226 12.95 2.58 5.60
N VAL A 227 13.18 1.96 4.45
CA VAL A 227 13.33 0.50 4.33
C VAL A 227 14.81 0.15 4.22
N ARG A 228 15.30 -0.69 5.12
CA ARG A 228 16.66 -1.22 5.04
C ARG A 228 16.68 -2.50 4.21
N ARG A 229 17.66 -2.63 3.32
CA ARG A 229 17.90 -3.88 2.59
C ARG A 229 18.30 -4.98 3.59
N PRO A 230 17.79 -6.22 3.41
CA PRO A 230 18.39 -7.37 4.08
C PRO A 230 19.89 -7.40 3.78
N ARG A 231 20.72 -7.70 4.78
CA ARG A 231 22.10 -8.09 4.48
C ARG A 231 22.03 -9.44 3.73
N PRO A 232 22.81 -9.61 2.65
CA PRO A 232 22.93 -10.90 1.99
C PRO A 232 23.41 -11.98 2.96
#